data_AF-A0A964BW98-F1
#
_entry.id   AF-A0A964BW98-F1
#
_cell.length_a   1.000
_cell.length_b   1.000
_cell.length_c   1.000
_cell.angle_alpha   90.00
_cell.angle_beta   90.00
_cell.angle_gamma   90.00
#
_symmetry.space_group_name_H-M   'P 1'
#
loop_
_entity.id
_entity.type
_entity.pdbx_description
1 polymer ?
#
loop_
_entity_poly.entity_id
_entity_poly.type
_entity_poly.pdbx_seq_one_letter_code
_entity_poly.pdbx_strand_id
1 'polypeptide(L)' 'MDFITDLFNGGGPVNLQLIVQVALLAAVVLSGPIVIFLLAAKGGDL' A
#
# COMPACT_ATOMS: atom_id res chain seq x y z
N MET A 1 -13.27 7.10 -13.20
CA MET A 1 -13.76 5.72 -13.35
C MET A 1 -12.85 4.89 -14.26
N ASP A 2 -12.14 5.54 -15.18
CA ASP A 2 -11.10 4.99 -16.06
C ASP A 2 -10.00 4.18 -15.33
N PHE A 3 -9.45 4.72 -14.24
CA PHE A 3 -8.43 4.07 -13.38
C PHE A 3 -8.87 2.72 -12.77
N ILE A 4 -10.18 2.52 -12.60
CA ILE A 4 -10.74 1.30 -12.01
C ILE A 4 -11.08 0.30 -13.13
N THR A 5 -11.56 0.74 -14.28
CA THR A 5 -11.87 -0.15 -15.42
C THR A 5 -10.62 -0.82 -16.00
N ASP A 6 -9.47 -0.15 -16.02
CA ASP A 6 -8.19 -0.73 -16.44
C ASP A 6 -7.61 -1.74 -15.42
N LEU A 7 -8.02 -1.62 -14.14
CA LEU A 7 -7.59 -2.49 -13.06
C LEU A 7 -8.34 -3.85 -13.03
N PHE A 8 -9.56 -3.89 -13.56
CA PHE A 8 -10.48 -5.04 -13.45
C PHE A 8 -10.72 -5.83 -14.76
N ASN A 9 -10.10 -5.46 -15.90
CA ASN A 9 -10.13 -6.24 -17.16
C ASN A 9 -9.12 -7.40 -17.23
N GLY A 10 -8.49 -7.77 -16.10
CA GLY A 10 -8.51 -9.14 -15.56
C GLY A 10 -8.33 -10.38 -16.45
N GLY A 11 -7.51 -10.39 -17.51
CA GLY A 11 -7.40 -11.58 -18.37
C GLY A 11 -6.19 -11.73 -19.28
N GLY A 12 -4.97 -11.48 -18.79
CA GLY A 12 -3.71 -11.67 -19.54
C GLY A 12 -2.48 -11.39 -18.65
N PRO A 13 -1.24 -11.73 -19.07
CA PRO A 13 -0.14 -12.14 -18.20
C PRO A 13 0.13 -11.13 -17.07
N VAL A 14 0.29 -11.65 -15.85
CA VAL A 14 0.48 -10.93 -14.58
C VAL A 14 1.11 -9.54 -14.74
N ASN A 15 0.37 -8.49 -14.38
CA ASN A 15 0.84 -7.11 -14.46
C ASN A 15 1.78 -6.78 -13.29
N LEU A 16 3.09 -7.06 -13.47
CA LEU A 16 4.12 -6.82 -12.46
C LEU A 16 4.27 -5.33 -12.10
N GLN A 17 4.02 -4.42 -13.04
CA GLN A 17 4.09 -2.99 -12.78
C GLN A 17 3.04 -2.55 -11.76
N LEU A 18 1.80 -3.01 -11.92
CA LEU A 18 0.72 -2.74 -10.97
C LEU A 18 1.02 -3.32 -9.58
N ILE A 19 1.52 -4.55 -9.53
CA ILE A 19 1.87 -5.21 -8.25
C ILE A 19 2.94 -4.40 -7.51
N VAL A 20 3.99 -3.95 -8.21
CA VAL A 20 5.07 -3.15 -7.61
C VAL A 20 4.54 -1.78 -7.17
N GLN A 21 3.69 -1.13 -7.96
CA GLN A 21 3.10 0.16 -7.58
C GLN A 21 2.26 0.06 -6.31
N VAL A 22 1.39 -0.95 -6.22
CA VAL A 22 0.56 -1.17 -5.01
C VAL A 22 1.42 -1.59 -3.82
N ALA A 23 2.48 -2.39 -4.02
CA ALA A 23 3.40 -2.78 -2.95
C ALA A 23 4.17 -1.57 -2.37
N LEU A 24 4.68 -0.69 -3.24
CA LEU A 24 5.36 0.54 -2.80
C LEU A 24 4.39 1.51 -2.12
N LEU A 25 3.18 1.66 -2.65
CA LEU A 25 2.14 2.47 -2.03
C LEU A 25 1.77 1.93 -0.64
N ALA A 26 1.59 0.61 -0.52
CA ALA A 26 1.30 -0.04 0.75
C ALA A 26 2.43 0.20 1.77
N ALA A 27 3.70 0.10 1.36
CA ALA A 27 4.84 0.36 2.24
C ALA A 27 4.85 1.79 2.79
N VAL A 28 4.57 2.79 1.94
CA VAL A 28 4.49 4.20 2.38
C VAL A 28 3.30 4.41 3.31
N VAL A 29 2.12 3.89 2.96
CA VAL A 29 0.91 4.06 3.79
C VAL A 29 1.07 3.35 5.14
N LEU A 30 1.71 2.17 5.19
CA LEU A 30 1.96 1.47 6.46
C LEU A 30 3.00 2.18 7.34
N SER A 31 3.95 2.93 6.74
CA SER A 31 5.02 3.58 7.49
C SER A 31 4.50 4.54 8.58
N GLY A 32 3.41 5.27 8.32
CA GLY A 32 2.82 6.19 9.30
C GLY A 32 2.24 5.49 10.53
N PRO A 33 1.27 4.57 10.36
CA PRO A 33 0.70 3.78 11.46
C PRO A 33 1.73 2.95 12.22
N ILE A 34 2.77 2.42 11.54
CA ILE A 34 3.86 1.70 12.21
C ILE A 34 4.54 2.59 13.25
N VAL A 35 4.88 3.83 12.90
CA VAL A 35 5.58 4.73 13.84
C VAL A 35 4.71 5.02 15.06
N ILE A 36 3.42 5.31 14.86
CA ILE A 36 2.47 5.56 15.95
C ILE A 36 2.32 4.32 16.84
N PHE A 37 2.18 3.14 16.23
CA PHE A 37 2.05 1.87 16.96
C PHE A 37 3.28 1.59 17.81
N LEU A 38 4.48 1.81 17.27
CA LEU A 38 5.74 1.60 17.99
C LEU A 38 5.95 2.63 19.11
N LEU A 39 5.56 3.89 18.91
CA LEU A 39 5.62 4.92 19.96
C LEU A 39 4.65 4.59 21.10
N ALA A 40 3.41 4.23 20.78
CA ALA A 40 2.41 3.81 21.76
C ALA A 40 2.88 2.58 22.56
N ALA A 41 3.43 1.56 21.89
CA ALA A 41 3.90 0.34 22.54
C ALA A 41 5.08 0.58 23.50
N LYS A 42 5.90 1.59 23.22
CA LYS A 42 7.07 1.94 24.03
C LYS A 42 6.77 2.98 25.12
N GLY A 43 5.52 3.45 25.23
CA GLY A 43 5.16 4.55 26.13
C GLY A 43 5.86 5.86 25.79
N GLY A 44 6.19 6.04 24.50
CA GLY A 44 6.73 7.30 23.99
C GLY A 44 5.63 8.37 23.92
N ASP A 45 6.06 9.62 23.78
CA ASP A 45 5.13 10.73 23.50
C ASP A 45 4.59 10.56 22.07
N LEU A 46 3.27 10.49 21.95
CA LEU A 46 2.55 10.18 20.72
C LEU A 46 2.53 11.36 19.75
#